data_AF-A0A0G9H616-F1
#
_entry.id   AF-A0A0G9H616-F1
#
_cell.length_a   1.000
_cell.length_b   1.000
_cell.length_c   1.000
_cell.angle_alpha   90.00
_cell.angle_beta   90.00
_cell.angle_gamma   90.00
#
_symmetry.space_group_name_H-M   'P 1'
#
loop_
_entity.id
_entity.type
_entity.pdbx_description
1 polymer ?
#
loop_
_entity_poly.entity_id
_entity_poly.type
_entity_poly.pdbx_seq_one_letter_code
_entity_poly.pdbx_strand_id
1 'polypeptide(L)'
;MPGGRARNKALSLRFDVSKEAVRQWFKGQAFPETARLAKVADEFECSLDWLILGRLPSTGQVREPGGAYKVLTEQERAVITAMRKLNARRRNALVQLLADSEG
;
A
#
# COMPACT_ATOMS: atom_id res chain seq x y z
N MET A 1 -15.22 -6.24 -6.45
CA MET A 1 -14.54 -5.55 -7.58
C MET A 1 -15.49 -5.48 -8.77
N PRO A 2 -15.67 -4.34 -9.44
CA PRO A 2 -16.56 -4.24 -10.60
C PRO A 2 -16.06 -5.14 -11.74
N GLY A 3 -16.97 -5.77 -12.48
CA GLY A 3 -16.63 -6.64 -13.62
C GLY A 3 -15.82 -5.91 -14.71
N GLY A 4 -15.08 -6.67 -15.53
CA GLY A 4 -14.05 -6.13 -16.44
C GLY A 4 -14.51 -5.00 -17.39
N ARG A 5 -15.79 -4.98 -17.80
CA ARG A 5 -16.34 -3.92 -18.65
C ARG A 5 -16.47 -2.57 -17.92
N ALA A 6 -16.86 -2.58 -16.64
CA ALA A 6 -16.95 -1.38 -15.82
C ALA A 6 -15.56 -0.80 -15.54
N ARG A 7 -14.57 -1.66 -15.29
CA ARG A 7 -13.16 -1.28 -15.11
C ARG A 7 -12.59 -0.58 -16.35
N ASN A 8 -12.79 -1.14 -17.54
CA ASN A 8 -12.27 -0.54 -18.77
C ASN A 8 -12.91 0.82 -19.06
N LYS A 9 -14.22 0.96 -18.79
CA LYS A 9 -14.92 2.26 -18.91
C LYS A 9 -14.33 3.30 -17.95
N ALA A 10 -14.08 2.93 -16.70
CA ALA A 10 -13.54 3.84 -15.69
C ALA A 10 -12.16 4.39 -16.11
N LEU A 11 -11.24 3.53 -16.52
CA LEU A 11 -9.90 3.95 -16.94
C LEU A 11 -9.89 4.74 -18.25
N SER A 12 -10.80 4.40 -19.16
CA SER A 12 -10.99 5.15 -20.42
C SER A 12 -11.38 6.59 -20.15
N LEU A 13 -12.34 6.83 -19.25
CA LEU A 13 -12.70 8.20 -18.84
C LEU A 13 -11.57 8.87 -18.04
N ARG A 14 -10.93 8.14 -17.13
CA ARG A 14 -9.93 8.70 -16.20
C ARG A 14 -8.68 9.21 -16.90
N PHE A 15 -8.22 8.50 -17.93
CA PHE A 15 -6.98 8.85 -18.65
C PHE A 15 -7.22 9.40 -20.06
N ASP A 16 -8.46 9.72 -20.38
CA ASP A 16 -8.91 10.22 -21.68
C ASP A 16 -8.35 9.40 -22.85
N VAL A 17 -8.68 8.10 -22.84
CA VAL A 17 -8.26 7.15 -23.87
C VAL A 17 -9.43 6.29 -24.32
N SER A 18 -9.32 5.69 -25.50
CA SER A 18 -10.34 4.75 -25.97
C SER A 18 -10.41 3.51 -25.07
N LYS A 19 -11.61 2.93 -24.94
CA LYS A 19 -11.81 1.65 -24.23
C LYS A 19 -10.97 0.52 -24.84
N GLU A 20 -10.70 0.61 -26.14
CA GLU A 20 -9.87 -0.35 -26.86
C GLU A 20 -8.40 -0.25 -26.44
N ALA A 21 -7.85 0.96 -26.30
CA ALA A 21 -6.50 1.17 -25.78
C ALA A 21 -6.36 0.56 -24.38
N VAL A 22 -7.31 0.84 -23.48
CA VAL A 22 -7.33 0.23 -22.13
C VAL A 22 -7.39 -1.30 -22.19
N ARG A 23 -8.19 -1.85 -23.11
CA ARG A 23 -8.27 -3.31 -23.31
C ARG A 23 -6.94 -3.89 -23.76
N GLN A 24 -6.24 -3.23 -24.67
CA GLN A 24 -4.92 -3.65 -25.15
C GLN A 24 -3.87 -3.57 -24.04
N TRP A 25 -3.92 -2.54 -23.18
CA TRP A 25 -3.04 -2.44 -22.01
C TRP A 25 -3.23 -3.62 -21.06
N PHE A 26 -4.48 -3.97 -20.73
CA PHE A 26 -4.76 -5.14 -19.87
C PHE A 26 -4.35 -6.48 -20.47
N LYS A 27 -4.24 -6.56 -21.80
CA LYS A 27 -3.75 -7.75 -22.50
C LYS A 27 -2.23 -7.76 -22.69
N GLY A 28 -1.53 -6.69 -22.30
CA GLY A 28 -0.10 -6.51 -22.57
C GLY A 28 0.23 -6.31 -24.05
N GLN A 29 -0.74 -5.93 -24.88
CA GLN A 29 -0.58 -5.78 -26.33
C GLN A 29 -0.10 -4.37 -26.73
N ALA A 30 -0.25 -3.40 -25.83
CA ALA A 30 0.21 -2.04 -26.01
C ALA A 30 0.53 -1.42 -24.65
N PHE A 31 1.39 -0.41 -24.64
CA PHE A 31 1.64 0.43 -23.46
C PHE A 31 1.12 1.85 -23.72
N PRO A 32 0.71 2.59 -22.67
CA PRO A 32 0.46 4.02 -22.80
C PRO A 32 1.75 4.76 -23.19
N GLU A 33 1.61 5.95 -23.79
CA GLU A 33 2.74 6.86 -23.98
C GLU A 33 3.37 7.28 -22.64
N THR A 34 4.66 7.62 -22.64
CA THR A 34 5.44 7.92 -21.44
C THR A 34 4.80 9.00 -20.56
N ALA A 35 4.27 10.07 -21.15
CA ALA A 35 3.58 11.13 -20.41
C ALA A 35 2.32 10.62 -19.68
N ARG A 36 1.61 9.66 -20.27
CA ARG A 36 0.43 9.05 -19.64
C ARG A 36 0.84 8.04 -18.57
N LEU A 37 1.90 7.27 -18.81
CA LEU A 37 2.47 6.38 -17.78
C LEU A 37 2.89 7.17 -16.53
N ALA A 38 3.50 8.35 -16.69
CA ALA A 38 3.83 9.22 -15.56
C ALA A 38 2.58 9.64 -14.78
N LYS A 39 1.51 10.08 -15.46
CA LYS A 39 0.22 10.42 -14.81
C LYS A 39 -0.39 9.24 -14.06
N VAL A 40 -0.33 8.03 -14.64
CA VAL A 40 -0.82 6.81 -13.99
C VAL A 40 0.00 6.51 -12.73
N ALA A 41 1.33 6.63 -12.81
CA ALA A 41 2.22 6.40 -11.68
C ALA A 41 1.96 7.39 -10.54
N ASP A 42 1.81 8.68 -10.84
CA ASP A 42 1.50 9.72 -9.87
C ASP A 42 0.13 9.48 -9.21
N GLU A 43 -0.90 9.18 -10.01
CA GLU A 43 -2.26 9.01 -9.52
C GLU A 43 -2.46 7.75 -8.66
N PHE A 44 -1.69 6.70 -8.92
CA PHE A 44 -1.71 5.47 -8.11
C PHE A 44 -0.57 5.40 -7.09
N GLU A 45 0.17 6.51 -6.91
CA GLU A 45 1.27 6.64 -5.95
C GLU A 45 2.31 5.51 -6.05
N CYS A 46 2.61 5.06 -7.27
CA CYS A 46 3.58 4.00 -7.54
C CYS A 46 4.77 4.51 -8.35
N SER A 47 5.87 3.77 -8.35
CA SER A 47 7.00 4.13 -9.21
C SER A 47 6.72 3.74 -10.66
N LEU A 48 7.22 4.55 -11.60
CA LEU A 48 7.13 4.24 -13.03
C LEU A 48 7.81 2.89 -13.35
N ASP A 49 8.91 2.58 -12.68
CA ASP A 49 9.64 1.32 -12.82
C ASP A 49 8.77 0.12 -12.40
N TRP A 50 8.08 0.23 -11.26
CA TRP A 50 7.13 -0.78 -10.80
C TRP A 50 5.98 -0.96 -11.79
N LEU A 51 5.43 0.16 -12.27
CA LEU A 51 4.28 0.16 -13.19
C LEU A 51 4.59 -0.56 -14.52
N ILE A 52 5.80 -0.39 -15.06
CA ILE A 52 6.19 -0.96 -16.35
C ILE A 52 6.75 -2.36 -16.20
N LEU A 53 7.68 -2.57 -15.27
CA LEU A 53 8.42 -3.83 -15.16
C LEU A 53 7.72 -4.86 -14.25
N GLY A 54 6.70 -4.45 -13.50
CA GLY A 54 6.02 -5.29 -12.52
C GLY A 54 6.92 -5.75 -11.38
N ARG A 55 8.10 -5.13 -11.23
CA ARG A 55 9.07 -5.44 -10.18
C ARG A 55 8.70 -4.61 -8.97
N LEU A 56 8.31 -5.26 -7.87
CA LEU A 56 8.36 -4.58 -6.57
C LEU A 56 9.77 -4.01 -6.40
N PRO A 57 9.92 -2.74 -5.97
CA PRO A 57 11.22 -2.24 -5.59
C PRO A 57 11.85 -3.27 -4.65
N SER A 58 13.08 -3.67 -4.95
CA SER A 58 13.82 -4.73 -4.24
C SER A 58 14.06 -4.40 -2.76
N THR A 59 13.63 -3.22 -2.31
CA THR A 59 13.54 -2.82 -0.92
C THR A 59 12.06 -2.63 -0.58
N GLY A 60 11.55 -3.40 0.39
CA GLY A 60 10.22 -3.23 0.97
C GLY A 60 10.06 -1.94 1.77
N GLN A 61 10.53 -0.81 1.24
CA GLN A 61 10.36 0.51 1.83
C GLN A 61 9.09 1.13 1.24
N VAL A 62 8.01 1.02 1.99
CA VAL A 62 6.83 1.89 1.86
C VAL A 62 7.35 3.33 1.85
N ARG A 63 6.93 4.12 0.87
CA ARG A 63 7.36 5.50 0.63
C ARG A 63 6.73 6.47 1.66
N GLU A 64 6.80 6.13 2.95
CA GLU A 64 6.41 7.05 4.02
C GLU A 64 7.46 8.17 4.15
N PRO A 65 7.03 9.43 4.28
CA PRO A 65 7.94 10.55 4.51
C PRO A 65 8.61 10.38 5.87
N GLY A 66 9.85 9.89 5.85
CA GLY A 66 10.62 9.58 7.06
C GLY A 66 10.22 8.24 7.67
N GLY A 67 11.19 7.45 8.10
CA GLY A 67 10.97 6.18 8.78
C GLY A 67 10.24 6.36 10.11
N ALA A 68 8.91 6.51 10.05
CA ALA A 68 8.04 6.64 11.21
C ALA A 68 7.90 5.34 12.01
N TYR A 69 8.47 4.24 11.51
CA TYR A 69 8.62 3.01 12.27
C TYR A 69 9.96 3.03 13.00
N LYS A 70 9.94 3.43 14.27
CA LYS A 70 11.05 3.10 15.18
C LYS A 70 11.19 1.58 15.22
N VAL A 71 12.40 1.07 15.01
CA VAL A 71 12.68 -0.35 15.22
C VAL A 71 12.42 -0.65 16.69
N LEU A 72 11.43 -1.51 16.95
CA LEU A 72 11.12 -1.94 18.31
C LEU A 72 12.33 -2.64 18.92
N THR A 73 12.69 -2.20 20.11
CA THR A 73 13.60 -2.91 21.01
C THR A 73 13.07 -4.33 21.30
N GLU A 74 13.95 -5.22 21.76
CA GLU A 74 13.56 -6.57 22.18
C GLU A 74 12.45 -6.53 23.23
N GLN A 75 12.53 -5.60 24.18
CA GLN A 75 11.55 -5.43 25.24
C GLN A 75 10.17 -5.02 24.69
N GLU A 76 10.10 -4.01 23.83
CA GLU A 76 8.83 -3.57 23.23
C GLU A 76 8.17 -4.69 22.41
N ARG A 77 9.00 -5.45 21.68
CA ARG A 77 8.55 -6.58 20.87
C ARG A 77 8.01 -7.73 21.72
N ALA A 78 8.63 -8.00 22.88
CA ALA A 78 8.13 -8.96 23.85
C ALA A 78 6.77 -8.53 24.43
N VAL A 79 6.62 -7.26 24.80
CA VAL A 79 5.36 -6.71 25.34
C VAL A 79 4.23 -6.83 24.32
N ILE A 80 4.45 -6.44 23.07
CA ILE A 80 3.44 -6.53 22.00
C ILE A 80 3.03 -7.99 21.77
N THR A 81 4.00 -8.91 21.75
CA THR A 81 3.74 -10.34 21.55
C THR A 81 2.91 -10.92 22.70
N ALA A 82 3.22 -10.56 23.94
CA ALA A 82 2.44 -10.96 25.11
C ALA A 82 1.02 -10.38 25.06
N MET A 83 0.87 -9.08 24.80
CA MET A 83 -0.42 -8.38 24.75
C MET A 83 -1.39 -9.04 23.77
N ARG A 84 -0.93 -9.39 22.56
CA ARG A 84 -1.75 -10.04 21.53
C ARG A 84 -2.31 -11.40 21.93
N LYS A 85 -1.67 -12.11 22.87
CA LYS A 85 -2.11 -13.42 23.38
C LYS A 85 -3.11 -13.30 24.55
N LEU A 86 -3.32 -12.11 25.10
CA LEU A 86 -4.17 -11.88 26.27
C LEU A 86 -5.64 -11.60 25.90
N ASN A 87 -6.56 -12.01 26.77
CA ASN A 87 -7.97 -11.62 26.69
C ASN A 87 -8.18 -10.13 27.05
N ALA A 88 -9.35 -9.58 26.73
CA ALA A 88 -9.64 -8.16 26.90
C ALA A 88 -9.42 -7.67 28.35
N ARG A 89 -9.82 -8.46 29.35
CA ARG A 89 -9.63 -8.13 30.77
C ARG A 89 -8.14 -7.98 31.12
N ARG A 90 -7.30 -8.93 30.72
CA ARG A 90 -5.86 -8.90 30.99
C ARG A 90 -5.14 -7.81 30.20
N ARG A 91 -5.58 -7.52 28.97
CA ARG A 91 -5.06 -6.39 28.18
C ARG A 91 -5.31 -5.06 28.87
N ASN A 92 -6.53 -4.82 29.36
CA ASN A 92 -6.88 -3.58 30.04
C ASN A 92 -6.08 -3.39 31.34
N ALA A 93 -5.90 -4.46 32.11
CA ALA A 93 -5.08 -4.42 33.33
C ALA A 93 -3.59 -4.11 33.03
N LEU A 94 -3.04 -4.67 31.95
CA LEU A 94 -1.67 -4.37 31.51
C LEU A 94 -1.51 -2.90 31.12
N VAL A 95 -2.49 -2.33 30.40
CA VAL A 95 -2.47 -0.91 30.02
C VAL A 95 -2.51 0.00 31.25
N GLN A 96 -3.35 -0.33 32.24
CA GLN A 96 -3.40 0.44 33.49
C GLN A 96 -2.06 0.38 34.24
N LEU A 97 -1.47 -0.82 34.39
CA LEU A 97 -0.18 -0.98 35.05
C LEU A 97 0.94 -0.15 34.41
N LEU A 98 0.96 -0.07 33.07
CA LEU A 98 1.95 0.72 32.34
C LEU A 98 1.67 2.24 32.43
N ALA A 99 0.42 2.65 32.58
CA ALA A 99 0.04 4.04 32.77
C ALA A 99 0.35 4.55 34.18
N ASP A 100 0.22 3.69 35.19
CA ASP A 100 0.45 4.03 36.59
C ASP A 100 1.96 4.15 36.94
N SER A 101 2.86 3.72 36.05
CA SER A 101 4.31 3.79 36.26
C SER A 101 4.98 5.13 35.90
N GLU A 102 4.20 6.18 35.57
CA GLU A 102 4.68 7.56 35.41
C GLU A 102 4.43 8.41 36.68
N GLY A 103 4.75 7.86 37.85
CA GLY A 103 4.70 8.53 39.16
C GLY A 103 6.01 8.43 39.92
#